data_AF-A0A7V9KXT0-F1
#
_entry.id   AF-A0A7V9KXT0-F1
#
_cell.length_a   1.000
_cell.length_b   1.000
_cell.length_c   1.000
_cell.angle_alpha   90.00
_cell.angle_beta   90.00
_cell.angle_gamma   90.00
#
_symmetry.space_group_name_H-M   'P 1'
#
loop_
_entity.id
_entity.type
_entity.pdbx_description
1 polymer ?
#
loop_
_entity_poly.entity_id
_entity_poly.type
_entity_poly.pdbx_seq_one_letter_code
_entity_poly.pdbx_strand_id
1 'polypeptide(L)' 'MSEHGLHLIDDCLSEDWVDAWAADVVRQIEDYLGKHAAFEAFLGEDD' A
#
# COMPACT_ATOMS: atom_id res chain seq x y z
N MET A 1 17.72 -12.62 -11.79
CA MET A 1 18.62 -13.52 -11.05
C MET A 1 17.92 -13.86 -9.76
N SER A 2 17.53 -15.11 -9.54
CA SER A 2 16.93 -15.51 -8.27
C SER A 2 18.03 -15.55 -7.22
N GLU A 3 18.05 -14.56 -6.34
CA GLU A 3 18.91 -14.59 -5.16
C GLU A 3 17.96 -14.68 -3.96
N HIS A 4 17.66 -15.93 -3.58
CA HIS A 4 17.20 -16.26 -2.25
C HIS A 4 18.34 -15.91 -1.26
N GLY A 5 18.54 -14.61 -1.04
CA GLY A 5 19.47 -14.09 -0.07
C GLY A 5 19.02 -14.52 1.33
N LEU A 6 19.97 -14.84 2.18
CA LEU A 6 19.72 -15.00 3.61
C LEU A 6 19.34 -13.63 4.16
N HIS A 7 18.04 -13.35 4.24
CA HIS A 7 17.53 -12.19 4.95
C HIS A 7 17.57 -12.51 6.44
N LEU A 8 18.31 -11.73 7.22
CA LEU A 8 18.20 -11.82 8.67
C LEU A 8 16.81 -11.32 9.07
N ILE A 9 16.19 -11.96 10.05
CA ILE A 9 14.91 -11.48 10.61
C ILE A 9 15.03 -10.01 11.05
N ASP A 10 16.22 -9.58 11.51
CA ASP A 10 16.53 -8.18 11.83
C ASP A 10 16.46 -7.23 10.61
N ASP A 11 16.74 -7.70 9.39
CA ASP A 11 16.61 -6.87 8.18
C ASP A 11 15.14 -6.59 7.82
N CYS A 12 14.23 -7.50 8.21
CA CYS A 12 12.78 -7.34 8.08
C CYS A 12 12.14 -6.72 9.34
N LEU A 13 12.91 -6.40 10.36
CA LEU A 13 12.45 -5.80 11.61
C LEU A 13 13.15 -4.46 11.93
N SER A 14 13.97 -3.94 11.01
CA SER A 14 14.46 -2.57 11.16
C SER A 14 13.26 -1.61 11.15
N GLU A 15 13.27 -0.60 12.02
CA GLU A 15 12.20 0.40 12.09
C GLU A 15 11.92 1.00 10.70
N ASP A 16 12.96 1.23 9.91
CA ASP A 16 12.87 1.73 8.54
C ASP A 16 12.08 0.79 7.59
N TRP A 17 12.16 -0.53 7.79
CA TRP A 17 11.39 -1.49 6.98
C TRP A 17 9.91 -1.44 7.32
N VAL A 18 9.57 -1.40 8.61
CA VAL A 18 8.18 -1.34 9.07
C VAL A 18 7.52 -0.04 8.60
N ASP A 19 8.24 1.07 8.69
CA ASP A 19 7.75 2.38 8.23
C ASP A 19 7.55 2.40 6.71
N ALA A 20 8.50 1.85 5.95
CA ALA A 20 8.36 1.75 4.50
C ALA A 20 7.19 0.85 4.07
N TRP A 21 7.02 -0.29 4.75
CA TRP A 21 5.89 -1.19 4.53
C TRP A 21 4.55 -0.53 4.85
N ALA A 22 4.45 0.14 6.01
CA ALA A 22 3.24 0.83 6.43
C ALA A 22 2.87 1.96 5.45
N ALA A 23 3.84 2.76 5.02
CA ALA A 23 3.64 3.82 4.03
C ALA A 23 3.13 3.27 2.69
N ASP A 24 3.67 2.15 2.22
CA ASP A 24 3.22 1.53 0.97
C ASP A 24 1.79 1.00 1.07
N VAL A 25 1.46 0.33 2.17
CA VAL A 25 0.10 -0.19 2.42
C VAL A 25 -0.92 0.95 2.54
N VAL A 26 -0.60 2.02 3.27
CA VAL A 26 -1.48 3.20 3.39
C VAL A 26 -1.77 3.80 2.01
N ARG A 27 -0.72 3.98 1.19
CA ARG A 27 -0.87 4.51 -0.17
C ARG A 27 -1.78 3.65 -1.05
N GLN A 28 -1.67 2.32 -0.95
CA GLN A 28 -2.55 1.41 -1.71
C GLN A 28 -4.02 1.53 -1.28
N ILE A 29 -4.27 1.68 0.03
CA ILE A 29 -5.62 1.89 0.56
C ILE A 29 -6.18 3.23 0.09
N GLU A 30 -5.39 4.30 0.16
CA GLU A 30 -5.79 5.63 -0.30
C GLU A 30 -6.14 5.65 -1.79
N ASP A 31 -5.36 4.97 -2.64
CA ASP A 31 -5.65 4.84 -4.08
C ASP A 31 -6.95 4.09 -4.35
N TYR A 32 -7.20 2.99 -3.61
CA TYR A 32 -8.44 2.25 -3.70
C TYR A 32 -9.65 3.11 -3.28
N LEU A 33 -9.54 3.80 -2.14
CA LEU A 33 -10.60 4.67 -1.64
C LEU A 33 -10.86 5.85 -2.57
N GLY A 34 -9.81 6.42 -3.18
CA GLY A 34 -9.94 7.48 -4.18
C GLY A 34 -10.73 7.02 -5.41
N LYS A 35 -10.44 5.83 -5.92
CA LYS A 35 -11.20 5.23 -7.04
C LYS A 35 -12.66 4.96 -6.66
N HIS A 36 -12.88 4.42 -5.46
CA HIS A 36 -14.23 4.15 -4.97
C HIS A 36 -15.05 5.44 -4.82
N ALA A 37 -14.47 6.48 -4.20
CA ALA A 37 -15.11 7.78 -4.07
C ALA A 37 -15.43 8.43 -5.42
N ALA A 38 -14.51 8.32 -6.40
CA ALA A 38 -14.76 8.81 -7.75
C ALA A 38 -15.90 8.06 -8.44
N PHE A 39 -16.02 6.75 -8.21
CA PHE A 39 -17.12 5.94 -8.73
C PHE A 39 -18.47 6.30 -8.08
N GLU A 40 -18.51 6.47 -6.77
CA GLU A 40 -19.71 6.94 -6.06
C GLU A 40 -20.14 8.33 -6.53
N ALA A 41 -19.18 9.25 -6.73
CA ALA A 41 -19.47 10.57 -7.28
C ALA A 41 -20.08 10.48 -8.69
N PHE A 42 -19.51 9.66 -9.56
CA PHE A 42 -20.04 9.42 -10.90
C PHE A 42 -21.48 8.88 -10.85
N LEU A 43 -21.78 7.90 -9.98
CA LEU A 43 -23.13 7.36 -9.83
C LEU A 43 -24.13 8.38 -9.27
N GLY A 44 -23.67 9.27 -8.37
CA GLY A 44 -24.51 10.33 -7.80
C GLY A 44 -24.74 11.53 -8.72
N GLU A 45 -24.00 11.64 -9.83
CA GLU A 45 -24.22 12.68 -10.86
C GLU A 45 -25.37 12.34 -11.83
N ASP A 46 -25.87 11.10 -11.81
CA ASP A 46 -26.98 10.60 -12.65
C ASP A 46 -28.38 10.65 -11.97
N ASP A 47 -28.49 11.13 -10.71
CA ASP A 47 -29.74 11.31 -9.93
C ASP A 47 -30.32 12.75 -10.02
#